data_AF-A0A646KCR8-F1
#
_entry.id   AF-A0A646KCR8-F1
#
_cell.length_a   1.000
_cell.length_b   1.000
_cell.length_c   1.000
_cell.angle_alpha   90.00
_cell.angle_beta   90.00
_cell.angle_gamma   90.00
#
_symmetry.space_group_name_H-M   'P 1'
#
loop_
_entity.id
_entity.type
_entity.pdbx_description
1 polymer ?
#
loop_
_entity_poly.entity_id
_entity_poly.type
_entity_poly.pdbx_seq_one_letter_code
_entity_poly.pdbx_strand_id
1 'polypeptide(L)'
;MITINSHAHPDRLPERRAGTVRIASIDVEWTKNYRIKNGNRPFCYSIVWLDLPSGTLTDLSDVPYAFTSVYVEDPAEKNDLVASAAATLRAASDYADLITGHQLCADLAVLDANAPHDDADLTRARAYWKQRRTSNPDAVQYVDTRYDAGHLLTGTSRRLVDVCTELGLDVTQPELRGTSMPALHRRWTDDADTEGRERVSVLNLRHSLSTAYVAARTEGLGHWGPDGLNVNRVLSHGANGAWGWLTHPTFTKLLEGPCRSATAPLSPSKAHKQPARRRSSTH
;
A
#
# COMPACT_ATOMS: atom_id res chain seq x y z
N MET A 1 -4.08 16.33 -12.18
CA MET A 1 -3.82 15.25 -11.21
C MET A 1 -4.03 15.83 -9.84
N ILE A 2 -4.82 15.16 -8.99
CA ILE A 2 -5.02 15.56 -7.61
C ILE A 2 -3.87 15.02 -6.78
N THR A 3 -3.12 15.92 -6.14
CA THR A 3 -2.06 15.58 -5.18
C THR A 3 -2.43 16.10 -3.80
N ILE A 4 -2.40 15.23 -2.80
CA ILE A 4 -2.63 15.58 -1.39
C ILE A 4 -1.44 15.12 -0.57
N ASN A 5 -0.90 16.03 0.23
CA ASN A 5 0.28 15.84 1.05
C ASN A 5 -0.02 16.20 2.51
N SER A 6 0.65 15.53 3.44
CA SER A 6 0.56 15.86 4.88
C SER A 6 1.63 16.84 5.36
N HIS A 7 2.54 17.27 4.49
CA HIS A 7 3.69 18.12 4.84
C HIS A 7 3.55 19.50 4.20
N ALA A 8 4.13 20.52 4.87
CA ALA A 8 3.89 21.94 4.56
C ALA A 8 4.38 22.39 3.17
N HIS A 9 5.34 21.66 2.58
CA HIS A 9 5.94 22.00 1.29
C HIS A 9 5.73 20.86 0.30
N PRO A 10 4.66 20.87 -0.51
CA PRO A 10 4.25 19.74 -1.35
C PRO A 10 5.30 19.31 -2.39
N ASP A 11 6.25 20.19 -2.72
CA ASP A 11 7.35 19.93 -3.65
C ASP A 11 8.62 19.38 -2.96
N ARG A 12 8.57 19.16 -1.64
CA ARG A 12 9.71 18.68 -0.84
C ARG A 12 9.34 17.42 -0.09
N LEU A 13 10.30 16.51 0.02
CA LEU A 13 10.18 15.37 0.91
C LEU A 13 10.00 15.82 2.36
N PRO A 14 9.30 15.05 3.20
CA PRO A 14 9.23 15.33 4.63
C PRO A 14 10.63 15.34 5.25
N GLU A 15 10.88 16.28 6.16
CA GLU A 15 12.16 16.39 6.85
C GLU A 15 12.53 15.09 7.56
N ARG A 16 13.81 14.68 7.46
CA ARG A 16 14.33 13.49 8.14
C ARG A 16 14.70 13.81 9.58
N ARG A 17 14.10 13.08 10.52
CA ARG A 17 14.50 13.15 11.92
C ARG A 17 15.88 12.53 12.08
N ALA A 18 16.77 13.18 12.83
CA ALA A 18 18.09 12.61 13.13
C ALA A 18 17.95 11.35 14.00
N GLY A 19 18.83 10.37 13.82
CA GLY A 19 18.84 9.14 14.62
C GLY A 19 17.66 8.20 14.33
N THR A 20 17.10 8.23 13.11
CA THR A 20 16.00 7.36 12.71
C THR A 20 16.33 6.50 11.49
N VAL A 21 15.67 5.35 11.44
CA VAL A 21 15.47 4.54 10.24
C VAL A 21 14.20 5.02 9.55
N ARG A 22 14.33 5.45 8.29
CA ARG A 22 13.23 5.93 7.45
C ARG A 22 12.72 4.83 6.55
N ILE A 23 11.43 4.53 6.69
CA ILE A 23 10.68 3.63 5.82
C ILE A 23 9.86 4.46 4.83
N ALA A 24 9.99 4.14 3.55
CA ALA A 24 9.16 4.63 2.45
C ALA A 24 8.28 3.48 1.93
N SER A 25 6.97 3.55 2.20
CA SER A 25 6.02 2.52 1.79
C SER A 25 5.13 3.03 0.67
N ILE A 26 5.14 2.36 -0.48
CA ILE A 26 4.40 2.75 -1.68
C ILE A 26 3.40 1.66 -2.08
N ASP A 27 2.22 2.09 -2.51
CA ASP A 27 1.17 1.25 -3.10
C ASP A 27 0.61 1.95 -4.33
N VAL A 28 0.58 1.25 -5.46
CA VAL A 28 -0.01 1.73 -6.72
C VAL A 28 -1.32 0.99 -6.96
N GLU A 29 -2.35 1.69 -7.39
CA GLU A 29 -3.62 1.07 -7.78
C GLU A 29 -3.83 1.18 -9.28
N TRP A 30 -4.30 0.07 -9.86
CA TRP A 30 -4.48 -0.05 -11.29
C TRP A 30 -5.74 -0.83 -11.67
N THR A 31 -6.30 -0.48 -12.84
CA THR A 31 -7.37 -1.26 -13.45
C THR A 31 -6.83 -2.61 -13.92
N LYS A 32 -7.66 -3.65 -13.83
CA LYS A 32 -7.30 -5.01 -14.23
C LYS A 32 -7.91 -5.33 -15.59
N ASN A 33 -7.08 -5.60 -16.59
CA ASN A 33 -7.54 -6.10 -17.88
C ASN A 33 -6.76 -7.35 -18.28
N TYR A 34 -7.31 -8.51 -17.91
CA TYR A 34 -6.68 -9.82 -18.18
C TYR A 34 -6.74 -10.26 -19.64
N ARG A 35 -7.50 -9.56 -20.49
CA ARG A 35 -7.67 -9.93 -21.91
C ARG A 35 -6.57 -9.35 -22.79
N ILE A 36 -5.85 -8.33 -22.31
CA ILE A 36 -4.85 -7.60 -23.08
C ILE A 36 -3.53 -7.67 -22.31
N LYS A 37 -2.47 -8.16 -22.97
CA LYS A 37 -1.12 -8.10 -22.42
C LYS A 37 -0.78 -6.63 -22.13
N ASN A 38 -0.31 -6.36 -20.90
CA ASN A 38 -0.07 -4.99 -20.43
C ASN A 38 -1.32 -4.08 -20.49
N GLY A 39 -2.51 -4.66 -20.34
CA GLY A 39 -3.78 -3.93 -20.33
C GLY A 39 -4.09 -3.24 -19.00
N ASN A 40 -3.30 -3.49 -17.96
CA ASN A 40 -3.45 -2.82 -16.67
C ASN A 40 -3.04 -1.35 -16.79
N ARG A 41 -3.84 -0.45 -16.20
CA ARG A 41 -3.59 1.00 -16.23
C ARG A 41 -3.56 1.54 -14.79
N PRO A 42 -2.45 2.13 -14.33
CA PRO A 42 -2.40 2.78 -13.02
C PRO A 42 -3.31 4.01 -13.03
N PHE A 43 -3.93 4.30 -11.90
CA PHE A 43 -4.80 5.47 -11.74
C PHE A 43 -4.56 6.25 -10.44
N CYS A 44 -3.93 5.66 -9.44
CA CYS A 44 -3.43 6.39 -8.29
C CYS A 44 -2.24 5.67 -7.64
N TYR A 45 -1.49 6.40 -6.83
CA TYR A 45 -0.55 5.81 -5.89
C TYR A 45 -0.52 6.64 -4.61
N SER A 46 -0.01 6.03 -3.55
CA SER A 46 0.32 6.73 -2.31
C SER A 46 1.68 6.28 -1.83
N ILE A 47 2.36 7.18 -1.11
CA ILE A 47 3.58 6.86 -0.39
C ILE A 47 3.44 7.36 1.05
N VAL A 48 3.86 6.52 1.99
CA VAL A 48 3.94 6.81 3.42
C VAL A 48 5.41 6.84 3.84
N TRP A 49 5.78 7.87 4.59
CA TRP A 49 7.09 8.05 5.20
C TRP A 49 6.97 7.88 6.70
N LEU A 50 7.72 6.93 7.25
CA LEU A 50 7.73 6.61 8.67
C LEU A 50 9.16 6.66 9.20
N ASP A 51 9.40 7.52 10.18
CA ASP A 51 10.71 7.63 10.84
C ASP A 51 10.65 6.92 12.20
N LEU A 52 11.44 5.85 12.34
CA LEU A 52 11.53 5.05 13.57
C LEU A 52 12.88 5.29 14.25
N PRO A 53 12.96 5.54 15.56
CA PRO A 53 14.22 5.61 16.30
C PRO A 53 15.14 4.42 16.00
N SER A 54 16.40 4.69 15.64
CA SER A 54 17.38 3.64 15.38
C SER A 54 17.78 2.91 16.67
N GLY A 55 17.89 1.59 16.62
CA GLY A 55 18.42 0.78 17.73
C GLY A 55 17.41 0.45 18.84
N THR A 56 16.15 0.91 18.73
CA THR A 56 15.09 0.62 19.69
C THR A 56 13.84 0.14 18.96
N LEU A 57 13.24 -0.95 19.45
CA LEU A 57 11.95 -1.42 18.96
C LEU A 57 10.86 -0.40 19.34
N THR A 58 10.16 0.14 18.36
CA THR A 58 9.22 1.27 18.56
C THR A 58 7.77 0.78 18.56
N ASP A 59 6.95 1.24 19.51
CA ASP A 59 5.50 1.04 19.45
C ASP A 59 4.93 1.91 18.32
N LEU A 60 4.35 1.28 17.30
CA LEU A 60 3.87 1.91 16.09
C LEU A 60 2.52 2.62 16.25
N SER A 61 1.84 2.46 17.39
CA SER A 61 0.51 3.03 17.62
C SER A 61 0.48 4.57 17.60
N ASP A 62 1.55 5.21 18.08
CA ASP A 62 1.66 6.66 18.19
C ASP A 62 2.73 7.27 17.27
N VAL A 63 3.30 6.48 16.36
CA VAL A 63 4.33 7.00 15.45
C VAL A 63 3.67 7.85 14.37
N PRO A 64 4.00 9.15 14.28
CA PRO A 64 3.50 10.00 13.22
C PRO A 64 4.08 9.57 11.88
N TYR A 65 3.28 9.65 10.83
CA TYR A 65 3.71 9.41 9.46
C TYR A 65 3.44 10.64 8.60
N ALA A 66 4.24 10.81 7.56
CA ALA A 66 3.91 11.73 6.48
C ALA A 66 3.43 10.95 5.25
N PHE A 67 2.62 11.56 4.40
CA PHE A 67 2.18 10.91 3.17
C PHE A 67 2.08 11.87 1.99
N THR A 68 2.08 11.26 0.81
CA THR A 68 1.67 11.84 -0.47
C THR A 68 0.69 10.87 -1.12
N SER A 69 -0.43 11.38 -1.62
CA SER A 69 -1.42 10.64 -2.41
C SER A 69 -1.61 11.35 -3.74
N VAL A 70 -1.48 10.63 -4.85
CA VAL A 70 -1.65 11.18 -6.21
C VAL A 70 -2.71 10.38 -6.94
N TYR A 71 -3.67 11.08 -7.55
CA TYR A 71 -4.82 10.49 -8.21
C TYR A 71 -5.09 11.18 -9.56
N VAL A 72 -5.35 10.42 -10.63
CA VAL A 72 -5.66 10.99 -11.95
C VAL A 72 -7.06 11.59 -11.99
N GLU A 73 -7.18 12.81 -12.50
CA GLU A 73 -8.44 13.49 -12.77
C GLU A 73 -8.95 13.12 -14.16
N ASP A 74 -8.05 13.08 -15.13
CA ASP A 74 -8.32 12.77 -16.52
C ASP A 74 -7.47 11.57 -17.00
N PRO A 75 -8.02 10.65 -17.81
CA PRO A 75 -7.25 9.55 -18.39
C PRO A 75 -5.95 9.96 -19.13
N ALA A 76 -5.86 11.18 -19.65
CA ALA A 76 -4.68 11.74 -20.31
C ALA A 76 -3.49 11.91 -19.36
N GLU A 77 -3.74 12.04 -18.05
CA GLU A 77 -2.72 12.28 -17.01
C GLU A 77 -1.97 11.01 -16.60
N LYS A 78 -2.31 9.86 -17.17
CA LYS A 78 -1.70 8.58 -16.81
C LYS A 78 -0.18 8.57 -16.99
N ASN A 79 0.34 9.24 -18.03
CA ASN A 79 1.79 9.31 -18.23
C ASN A 79 2.45 10.15 -17.14
N ASP A 80 1.82 11.25 -16.74
CA ASP A 80 2.29 12.11 -15.65
C ASP A 80 2.26 11.37 -14.31
N LEU A 81 1.23 10.54 -14.08
CA LEU A 81 1.15 9.68 -12.90
C LEU A 81 2.35 8.72 -12.83
N VAL A 82 2.69 8.07 -13.95
CA VAL A 82 3.83 7.14 -14.01
C VAL A 82 5.15 7.88 -13.77
N ALA A 83 5.35 9.03 -14.41
CA ALA A 83 6.54 9.85 -14.20
C ALA A 83 6.65 10.34 -12.74
N SER A 84 5.53 10.73 -12.13
CA SER A 84 5.47 11.13 -10.72
C SER A 84 5.82 9.99 -9.78
N ALA A 85 5.30 8.78 -10.02
CA ALA A 85 5.63 7.59 -9.24
C ALA A 85 7.10 7.19 -9.42
N ALA A 86 7.67 7.28 -10.63
CA ALA A 86 9.09 7.03 -10.89
C ALA A 86 9.99 8.02 -10.14
N ALA A 87 9.67 9.32 -10.19
CA ALA A 87 10.38 10.34 -9.44
C ALA A 87 10.27 10.13 -7.92
N THR A 88 9.11 9.69 -7.44
CA THR A 88 8.89 9.34 -6.03
C THR A 88 9.75 8.15 -5.61
N LEU A 89 9.87 7.11 -6.44
CA LEU A 89 10.73 5.95 -6.19
C LEU A 89 12.22 6.30 -6.19
N ARG A 90 12.66 7.17 -7.11
CA ARG A 90 14.02 7.74 -7.08
C ARG A 90 14.27 8.46 -5.77
N ALA A 91 13.38 9.38 -5.41
CA ALA A 91 13.49 10.15 -4.17
C ALA A 91 13.51 9.23 -2.93
N ALA A 92 12.67 8.19 -2.90
CA ALA A 92 12.71 7.20 -1.85
C ALA A 92 14.05 6.45 -1.80
N SER A 93 14.64 6.12 -2.96
CA SER A 93 15.94 5.44 -3.03
C SER A 93 17.09 6.29 -2.51
N ASP A 94 16.98 7.61 -2.65
CA ASP A 94 18.01 8.55 -2.20
C ASP A 94 17.87 8.93 -0.70
N TYR A 95 16.67 8.79 -0.11
CA TYR A 95 16.35 9.34 1.22
C TYR A 95 15.87 8.32 2.26
N ALA A 96 15.36 7.17 1.85
CA ALA A 96 14.91 6.13 2.77
C ALA A 96 16.01 5.11 3.03
N ASP A 97 16.01 4.53 4.22
CA ASP A 97 16.86 3.38 4.53
C ASP A 97 16.16 2.08 4.09
N LEU A 98 14.82 2.09 4.05
CA LEU A 98 13.99 0.97 3.63
C LEU A 98 12.86 1.43 2.70
N ILE A 99 12.72 0.77 1.56
CA ILE A 99 11.58 0.92 0.63
C ILE A 99 10.73 -0.34 0.70
N THR A 100 9.41 -0.18 0.80
CA THR A 100 8.49 -1.30 0.91
C THR A 100 7.22 -1.11 0.09
N GLY A 101 6.61 -2.25 -0.24
CA GLY A 101 5.31 -2.36 -0.88
C GLY A 101 4.73 -3.76 -0.59
N HIS A 102 3.44 -3.96 -0.87
CA HIS A 102 2.83 -5.28 -0.81
C HIS A 102 2.58 -5.80 -2.21
N GLN A 103 3.37 -6.77 -2.67
CA GLN A 103 3.48 -7.10 -4.10
C GLN A 103 4.13 -5.99 -4.92
N LEU A 104 5.12 -5.30 -4.36
CA LEU A 104 5.81 -4.18 -5.01
C LEU A 104 6.33 -4.52 -6.42
N CYS A 105 6.68 -5.78 -6.69
CA CYS A 105 7.03 -6.19 -8.07
C CYS A 105 5.91 -5.96 -9.09
N ALA A 106 4.64 -6.12 -8.70
CA ALA A 106 3.50 -5.93 -9.57
C ALA A 106 3.30 -4.44 -9.86
N ASP A 107 3.36 -3.60 -8.84
CA ASP A 107 3.31 -2.14 -8.94
C ASP A 107 4.39 -1.64 -9.90
N LEU A 108 5.65 -2.03 -9.65
CA LEU A 108 6.79 -1.65 -10.49
C LEU A 108 6.63 -2.15 -11.93
N ALA A 109 6.11 -3.37 -12.13
CA ALA A 109 5.88 -3.91 -13.46
C ALA A 109 4.74 -3.18 -14.20
N VAL A 110 3.69 -2.74 -13.50
CA VAL A 110 2.58 -1.99 -14.08
C VAL A 110 3.02 -0.57 -14.43
N LEU A 111 3.79 0.10 -13.56
CA LEU A 111 4.36 1.41 -13.84
C LEU A 111 5.26 1.36 -15.09
N ASP A 112 6.21 0.42 -15.10
CA ASP A 112 7.15 0.24 -16.20
C ASP A 112 6.46 -0.07 -17.53
N ALA A 113 5.46 -0.96 -17.52
CA ALA A 113 4.67 -1.28 -18.72
C ALA A 113 3.78 -0.14 -19.23
N ASN A 114 3.61 0.93 -18.44
CA ASN A 114 2.84 2.12 -18.80
C ASN A 114 3.72 3.37 -18.99
N ALA A 115 5.03 3.28 -18.79
CA ALA A 115 5.94 4.37 -19.07
C ALA A 115 5.96 4.66 -20.59
N PRO A 116 5.93 5.93 -21.01
CA PRO A 116 5.90 6.30 -22.43
C PRO A 116 7.21 5.98 -23.16
N HIS A 117 8.31 5.89 -22.43
CA HIS A 117 9.64 5.49 -22.87
C HIS A 117 10.30 4.67 -21.76
N ASP A 118 11.44 4.04 -22.06
CA ASP A 118 12.25 3.37 -21.04
C ASP A 118 12.57 4.38 -19.92
N ASP A 119 12.25 4.00 -18.69
CA ASP A 119 12.44 4.84 -17.51
C ASP A 119 13.55 4.22 -16.64
N ALA A 120 14.66 4.96 -16.51
CA ALA A 120 15.84 4.48 -15.80
C ALA A 120 15.58 4.31 -14.29
N ASP A 121 14.71 5.13 -13.70
CA ASP A 121 14.39 5.07 -12.27
C ASP A 121 13.53 3.84 -11.97
N LEU A 122 12.52 3.55 -12.80
CA LEU A 122 11.73 2.31 -12.69
C LEU A 122 12.58 1.08 -12.95
N THR A 123 13.45 1.11 -13.96
CA THR A 123 14.39 0.01 -14.26
C THR A 123 15.29 -0.29 -13.06
N ARG A 124 15.85 0.76 -12.45
CA ARG A 124 16.69 0.67 -11.26
C ARG A 124 15.93 0.14 -10.04
N ALA A 125 14.75 0.66 -9.76
CA ALA A 125 13.90 0.18 -8.66
C ALA A 125 13.55 -1.31 -8.83
N ARG A 126 13.25 -1.75 -10.06
CA ARG A 126 13.01 -3.17 -10.37
C ARG A 126 14.25 -4.03 -10.17
N ALA A 127 15.43 -3.52 -10.52
CA ALA A 127 16.69 -4.22 -10.32
C ALA A 127 16.98 -4.41 -8.82
N TYR A 128 16.86 -3.35 -8.02
CA TYR A 128 17.02 -3.42 -6.57
C TYR A 128 15.99 -4.36 -5.93
N TRP A 129 14.72 -4.29 -6.31
CA TRP A 129 13.70 -5.21 -5.81
C TRP A 129 14.04 -6.68 -6.11
N LYS A 130 14.61 -6.99 -7.28
CA LYS A 130 15.05 -8.36 -7.63
C LYS A 130 16.25 -8.80 -6.79
N GLN A 131 17.13 -7.88 -6.45
CA GLN A 131 18.31 -8.09 -5.63
C GLN A 131 18.04 -7.97 -4.13
N ARG A 132 16.80 -7.69 -3.69
CA ARG A 132 16.51 -7.37 -2.28
C ARG A 132 16.91 -8.43 -1.25
N ARG A 133 17.10 -9.68 -1.68
CA ARG A 133 17.56 -10.80 -0.84
C ARG A 133 19.08 -10.95 -0.79
N THR A 134 19.82 -10.18 -1.58
CA THR A 134 21.27 -10.13 -1.52
C THR A 134 21.67 -9.03 -0.56
N SER A 135 22.41 -9.37 0.48
CA SER A 135 22.91 -8.40 1.46
C SER A 135 23.91 -7.46 0.79
N ASN A 136 23.51 -6.20 0.60
CA ASN A 136 24.42 -5.09 0.32
C ASN A 136 24.17 -4.02 1.40
N PRO A 137 25.06 -3.89 2.40
CA PRO A 137 24.85 -2.96 3.51
C PRO A 137 24.89 -1.49 3.09
N ASP A 138 25.44 -1.18 1.92
CA ASP A 138 25.58 0.18 1.40
C ASP A 138 24.42 0.60 0.47
N ALA A 139 23.45 -0.30 0.22
CA ALA A 139 22.29 -0.03 -0.63
C ALA A 139 21.01 0.09 0.20
N VAL A 140 20.07 0.90 -0.29
CA VAL A 140 18.71 0.97 0.26
C VAL A 140 18.07 -0.43 0.29
N GLN A 141 17.49 -0.80 1.43
CA GLN A 141 16.87 -2.10 1.58
C GLN A 141 15.48 -2.08 0.94
N TYR A 142 15.16 -3.11 0.15
CA TYR A 142 13.81 -3.33 -0.35
C TYR A 142 13.15 -4.46 0.44
N VAL A 143 11.92 -4.25 0.88
CA VAL A 143 11.10 -5.29 1.52
C VAL A 143 9.80 -5.43 0.74
N ASP A 144 9.46 -6.64 0.30
CA ASP A 144 8.13 -6.91 -0.25
C ASP A 144 7.35 -7.73 0.76
N THR A 145 6.43 -7.07 1.45
CA THR A 145 5.73 -7.67 2.60
C THR A 145 4.92 -8.91 2.23
N ARG A 146 4.57 -9.10 0.95
CA ARG A 146 3.95 -10.35 0.51
C ARG A 146 4.89 -11.53 0.63
N TYR A 147 6.15 -11.34 0.27
CA TYR A 147 7.14 -12.41 0.10
C TYR A 147 8.07 -12.56 1.29
N ASP A 148 8.33 -11.46 2.01
CA ASP A 148 9.43 -11.40 2.99
C ASP A 148 8.92 -11.44 4.44
N ALA A 149 7.65 -11.09 4.69
CA ALA A 149 7.01 -11.21 6.01
C ALA A 149 6.62 -12.65 6.40
N GLY A 150 6.91 -13.64 5.56
CA GLY A 150 6.42 -15.01 5.73
C GLY A 150 6.85 -15.70 7.03
N HIS A 151 7.98 -15.28 7.61
CA HIS A 151 8.48 -15.80 8.88
C HIS A 151 7.67 -15.35 10.11
N LEU A 152 6.85 -14.29 9.96
CA LEU A 152 5.92 -13.82 10.99
C LEU A 152 4.55 -14.51 10.90
N LEU A 153 4.31 -15.29 9.84
CA LEU A 153 3.00 -15.78 9.48
C LEU A 153 2.93 -17.31 9.55
N THR A 154 1.86 -17.81 10.14
CA THR A 154 1.46 -19.21 10.21
C THR A 154 0.43 -19.58 9.15
N GLY A 155 -0.39 -18.61 8.70
CA GLY A 155 -1.40 -18.79 7.67
C GLY A 155 -0.81 -18.98 6.28
N THR A 156 -1.63 -19.42 5.33
CA THR A 156 -1.22 -19.63 3.92
C THR A 156 -1.53 -18.46 3.01
N SER A 157 -2.47 -17.59 3.39
CA SER A 157 -2.81 -16.43 2.57
C SER A 157 -1.75 -15.35 2.66
N ARG A 158 -1.49 -14.68 1.53
CA ARG A 158 -0.53 -13.59 1.41
C ARG A 158 -1.16 -12.36 0.75
N ARG A 159 -2.48 -12.20 0.91
CA ARG A 159 -3.18 -10.95 0.60
C ARG A 159 -2.93 -9.98 1.75
N LEU A 160 -2.71 -8.69 1.46
CA LEU A 160 -2.40 -7.69 2.48
C LEU A 160 -3.37 -7.74 3.66
N VAL A 161 -4.68 -7.75 3.39
CA VAL A 161 -5.71 -7.81 4.43
C VAL A 161 -5.57 -9.03 5.37
N ASP A 162 -5.21 -10.20 4.84
CA ASP A 162 -5.06 -11.41 5.65
C ASP A 162 -3.75 -11.37 6.45
N VAL A 163 -2.67 -10.87 5.84
CA VAL A 163 -1.38 -10.64 6.51
C VAL A 163 -1.58 -9.66 7.67
N CYS A 164 -2.25 -8.54 7.43
CA CYS A 164 -2.58 -7.56 8.46
C CYS A 164 -3.42 -8.17 9.58
N THR A 165 -4.52 -8.87 9.25
CA THR A 165 -5.35 -9.51 10.27
C THR A 165 -4.58 -10.53 11.11
N GLU A 166 -3.77 -11.39 10.48
CA GLU A 166 -2.96 -12.39 11.19
C GLU A 166 -1.94 -11.75 12.14
N LEU A 167 -1.39 -10.60 11.76
CA LEU A 167 -0.48 -9.82 12.59
C LEU A 167 -1.19 -8.96 13.65
N GLY A 168 -2.53 -8.96 13.69
CA GLY A 168 -3.29 -8.16 14.67
C GLY A 168 -3.53 -6.71 14.23
N LEU A 169 -3.36 -6.37 12.95
CA LEU A 169 -3.73 -5.07 12.38
C LEU A 169 -5.20 -5.08 11.91
N ASP A 170 -6.02 -4.15 12.40
CA ASP A 170 -7.37 -3.92 11.89
C ASP A 170 -7.32 -2.96 10.70
N VAL A 171 -7.48 -3.53 9.52
CA VAL A 171 -7.48 -2.85 8.23
C VAL A 171 -8.84 -2.92 7.54
N THR A 172 -9.94 -3.04 8.30
CA THR A 172 -11.31 -3.17 7.77
C THR A 172 -11.59 -2.16 6.65
N GLN A 173 -12.10 -2.64 5.51
CA GLN A 173 -12.24 -1.87 4.27
C GLN A 173 -13.73 -1.73 3.85
N PRO A 174 -14.52 -0.85 4.47
CA PRO A 174 -15.93 -0.67 4.08
C PRO A 174 -16.08 -0.11 2.66
N GLU A 175 -15.02 0.50 2.11
CA GLU A 175 -15.01 1.12 0.78
C GLU A 175 -15.31 0.11 -0.33
N LEU A 176 -15.05 -1.18 -0.12
CA LEU A 176 -15.25 -2.22 -1.14
C LEU A 176 -16.56 -3.00 -0.99
N ARG A 177 -17.42 -2.64 -0.02
CA ARG A 177 -18.68 -3.35 0.19
C ARG A 177 -19.59 -3.21 -1.03
N GLY A 178 -19.81 -4.32 -1.73
CA GLY A 178 -20.66 -4.38 -2.93
C GLY A 178 -20.07 -3.67 -4.16
N THR A 179 -18.79 -3.34 -4.17
CA THR A 179 -18.12 -2.65 -5.28
C THR A 179 -16.66 -3.10 -5.41
N SER A 180 -15.89 -2.43 -6.27
CA SER A 180 -14.45 -2.63 -6.43
C SER A 180 -13.76 -1.30 -6.70
N MET A 181 -12.45 -1.19 -6.42
CA MET A 181 -11.70 0.04 -6.70
C MET A 181 -11.80 0.47 -8.17
N PRO A 182 -11.67 -0.42 -9.17
CA PRO A 182 -11.86 -0.02 -10.57
C PRO A 182 -13.28 0.45 -10.89
N ALA A 183 -14.30 -0.04 -10.17
CA ALA A 183 -15.67 0.44 -10.34
C ALA A 183 -15.87 1.83 -9.73
N LEU A 184 -15.27 2.10 -8.57
CA LEU A 184 -15.25 3.44 -7.96
C LEU A 184 -14.46 4.43 -8.83
N HIS A 185 -13.29 4.02 -9.33
CA HIS A 185 -12.49 4.84 -10.24
C HIS A 185 -13.24 5.21 -11.51
N ARG A 186 -14.01 4.29 -12.11
CA ARG A 186 -14.86 4.62 -13.27
C ARG A 186 -15.92 5.67 -12.96
N ARG A 187 -16.58 5.60 -11.81
CA ARG A 187 -17.56 6.64 -11.42
C ARG A 187 -16.91 8.00 -11.26
N TRP A 188 -15.65 8.04 -10.82
CA TRP A 188 -14.89 9.27 -10.81
C TRP A 188 -14.64 9.82 -12.21
N THR A 189 -14.15 8.98 -13.14
CA THR A 189 -13.85 9.44 -14.51
C THR A 189 -15.08 9.75 -15.35
N ASP A 190 -16.17 9.03 -15.12
CA ASP A 190 -17.38 9.08 -15.95
C ASP A 190 -18.41 10.08 -15.38
N ASP A 191 -18.53 10.15 -14.05
CA ASP A 191 -19.59 10.89 -13.35
C ASP A 191 -19.06 11.96 -12.36
N ALA A 192 -17.74 12.16 -12.28
CA ALA A 192 -17.10 13.03 -11.29
C ALA A 192 -17.47 12.70 -9.83
N ASP A 193 -17.72 11.41 -9.52
CA ASP A 193 -18.05 10.91 -8.18
C ASP A 193 -16.89 11.13 -7.19
N THR A 194 -16.91 12.27 -6.51
CA THR A 194 -15.86 12.70 -5.59
C THR A 194 -15.75 11.76 -4.39
N GLU A 195 -16.88 11.31 -3.81
CA GLU A 195 -16.84 10.36 -2.68
C GLU A 195 -16.21 9.04 -3.11
N GLY A 196 -16.57 8.53 -4.29
CA GLY A 196 -15.96 7.34 -4.87
C GLY A 196 -14.45 7.44 -5.00
N ARG A 197 -13.94 8.58 -5.50
CA ARG A 197 -12.49 8.87 -5.59
C ARG A 197 -11.84 8.94 -4.21
N GLU A 198 -12.44 9.63 -3.25
CA GLU A 198 -11.92 9.77 -1.88
C GLU A 198 -11.81 8.42 -1.17
N ARG A 199 -12.82 7.56 -1.32
CA ARG A 199 -12.79 6.18 -0.82
C ARG A 199 -11.59 5.40 -1.36
N VAL A 200 -11.31 5.53 -2.65
CA VAL A 200 -10.15 4.87 -3.27
C VAL A 200 -8.83 5.46 -2.75
N SER A 201 -8.76 6.78 -2.58
CA SER A 201 -7.56 7.47 -2.06
C SER A 201 -7.24 7.05 -0.63
N VAL A 202 -8.25 7.01 0.25
CA VAL A 202 -8.11 6.54 1.64
C VAL A 202 -7.74 5.06 1.70
N LEU A 203 -8.32 4.22 0.84
CA LEU A 203 -8.01 2.80 0.78
C LEU A 203 -6.55 2.55 0.33
N ASN A 204 -6.09 3.25 -0.71
CA ASN A 204 -4.72 3.16 -1.18
C ASN A 204 -3.71 3.65 -0.12
N LEU A 205 -4.00 4.77 0.55
CA LEU A 205 -3.18 5.23 1.68
C LEU A 205 -3.16 4.19 2.83
N ARG A 206 -4.29 3.55 3.12
CA ARG A 206 -4.37 2.46 4.11
C ARG A 206 -3.45 1.30 3.72
N HIS A 207 -3.39 0.93 2.44
CA HIS A 207 -2.48 -0.13 1.97
C HIS A 207 -1.02 0.24 2.20
N SER A 208 -0.61 1.46 1.83
CA SER A 208 0.75 1.97 2.08
C SER A 208 1.09 1.99 3.57
N LEU A 209 0.21 2.51 4.42
CA LEU A 209 0.44 2.59 5.87
C LEU A 209 0.52 1.19 6.50
N SER A 210 -0.41 0.30 6.15
CA SER A 210 -0.42 -1.07 6.65
C SER A 210 0.86 -1.82 6.25
N THR A 211 1.31 -1.63 5.01
CA THR A 211 2.54 -2.21 4.49
C THR A 211 3.77 -1.67 5.22
N ALA A 212 3.81 -0.38 5.56
CA ALA A 212 4.88 0.20 6.36
C ALA A 212 4.99 -0.49 7.73
N TYR A 213 3.86 -0.73 8.40
CA TYR A 213 3.83 -1.43 9.69
C TYR A 213 4.25 -2.89 9.60
N VAL A 214 3.79 -3.60 8.57
CA VAL A 214 4.23 -4.98 8.34
C VAL A 214 5.73 -5.03 8.06
N ALA A 215 6.29 -4.10 7.28
CA ALA A 215 7.72 -4.03 7.01
C ALA A 215 8.53 -3.70 8.28
N ALA A 216 8.09 -2.70 9.06
CA ALA A 216 8.71 -2.36 10.34
C ALA A 216 8.73 -3.57 11.30
N ARG A 217 7.66 -4.37 11.33
CA ARG A 217 7.60 -5.60 12.13
C ARG A 217 8.52 -6.69 11.57
N THR A 218 8.56 -6.84 10.25
CA THR A 218 9.41 -7.81 9.52
C THR A 218 10.89 -7.59 9.80
N GLU A 219 11.32 -6.33 9.87
CA GLU A 219 12.72 -5.96 10.11
C GLU A 219 13.05 -5.75 11.60
N GLY A 220 12.12 -6.07 12.52
CA GLY A 220 12.35 -5.89 13.95
C GLY A 220 12.53 -4.43 14.39
N LEU A 221 11.98 -3.49 13.64
CA LEU A 221 12.03 -2.04 13.92
C LEU A 221 10.81 -1.57 14.73
N GLY A 222 9.68 -2.26 14.63
CA GLY A 222 8.43 -1.85 15.27
C GLY A 222 7.60 -2.98 15.89
N HIS A 223 6.70 -2.59 16.79
CA HIS A 223 5.72 -3.46 17.43
C HIS A 223 4.39 -2.73 17.69
N TRP A 224 3.39 -3.46 18.17
CA TRP A 224 2.18 -2.93 18.78
C TRP A 224 1.78 -3.84 19.94
N GLY A 225 0.83 -3.37 20.77
CA GLY A 225 0.33 -4.12 21.91
C GLY A 225 -0.35 -5.45 21.53
N PRO A 226 -0.56 -6.34 22.52
CA PRO A 226 -1.20 -7.65 22.29
C PRO A 226 -2.65 -7.53 21.80
N ASP A 227 -3.31 -6.41 22.08
CA ASP A 227 -4.67 -6.12 21.63
C ASP A 227 -4.74 -5.70 20.14
N GLY A 228 -3.61 -5.69 19.43
CA GLY A 228 -3.53 -5.29 18.03
C GLY A 228 -3.48 -3.78 17.82
N LEU A 229 -3.46 -3.36 16.56
CA LEU A 229 -3.44 -1.95 16.17
C LEU A 229 -4.51 -1.66 15.10
N ASN A 230 -5.38 -0.70 15.39
CA ASN A 230 -6.40 -0.26 14.44
C ASN A 230 -5.80 0.78 13.49
N VAL A 231 -5.44 0.34 12.27
CA VAL A 231 -4.83 1.19 11.25
C VAL A 231 -5.79 2.29 10.81
N ASN A 232 -7.11 2.10 10.88
CA ASN A 232 -8.08 3.14 10.55
C ASN A 232 -8.00 4.33 11.51
N ARG A 233 -7.69 4.10 12.79
CA ARG A 233 -7.49 5.19 13.76
C ARG A 233 -6.25 5.99 13.45
N VAL A 234 -5.13 5.31 13.22
CA VAL A 234 -3.87 5.99 12.89
C VAL A 234 -4.02 6.75 11.58
N LEU A 235 -4.68 6.14 10.58
CA LEU A 235 -4.98 6.79 9.31
C LEU A 235 -5.84 8.05 9.52
N SER A 236 -6.95 7.93 10.25
CA SER A 236 -7.85 9.06 10.53
C SER A 236 -7.14 10.22 11.23
N HIS A 237 -6.23 9.92 12.15
CA HIS A 237 -5.48 10.93 12.88
C HIS A 237 -4.45 11.61 11.99
N GLY A 238 -3.59 10.83 11.31
CA GLY A 238 -2.50 11.36 10.49
C GLY A 238 -2.93 12.02 9.18
N ALA A 239 -4.11 11.67 8.65
CA ALA A 239 -4.68 12.26 7.43
C ALA A 239 -5.91 13.14 7.70
N ASN A 240 -6.05 13.65 8.93
CA ASN A 240 -7.17 14.49 9.30
C ASN A 240 -7.34 15.69 8.34
N GLY A 241 -8.54 15.90 7.83
CA GLY A 241 -8.86 16.97 6.89
C GLY A 241 -8.44 16.74 5.43
N ALA A 242 -7.77 15.64 5.11
CA ALA A 242 -7.32 15.35 3.74
C ALA A 242 -8.48 14.96 2.79
N TRP A 243 -9.50 14.27 3.31
CA TRP A 243 -10.66 13.81 2.53
C TRP A 243 -11.94 13.86 3.36
N GLY A 244 -13.06 14.23 2.73
CA GLY A 244 -14.38 14.20 3.35
C GLY A 244 -14.76 12.79 3.85
N TRP A 245 -14.36 11.75 3.11
CA TRP A 245 -14.58 10.34 3.48
C TRP A 245 -14.15 9.98 4.90
N LEU A 246 -13.09 10.59 5.44
CA LEU A 246 -12.61 10.29 6.81
C LEU A 246 -13.58 10.73 7.89
N THR A 247 -14.47 11.68 7.58
CA THR A 247 -15.53 12.15 8.48
C THR A 247 -16.89 11.49 8.19
N HIS A 248 -16.97 10.65 7.15
CA HIS A 248 -18.21 9.99 6.77
C HIS A 248 -18.64 8.95 7.83
N PRO A 249 -19.94 8.83 8.18
CA PRO A 249 -20.41 7.92 9.24
C PRO A 249 -20.02 6.46 9.06
N THR A 250 -19.86 5.99 7.83
CA THR A 250 -19.38 4.63 7.55
C THR A 250 -17.93 4.43 7.98
N PHE A 251 -17.08 5.44 7.79
CA PHE A 251 -15.67 5.39 8.17
C PHE A 251 -15.49 5.60 9.67
N THR A 252 -16.19 6.57 10.27
CA THR A 252 -16.05 6.88 11.72
C THR A 252 -16.46 5.71 12.62
N LYS A 253 -17.41 4.86 12.18
CA LYS A 253 -17.75 3.59 12.84
C LYS A 253 -16.58 2.60 12.95
N LEU A 254 -15.54 2.72 12.12
CA LEU A 254 -14.32 1.91 12.22
C LEU A 254 -13.43 2.35 13.37
N LEU A 255 -13.62 3.57 13.87
CA LEU A 255 -12.80 4.19 14.91
C LEU A 255 -13.29 3.82 16.32
N GLU A 256 -14.46 3.18 16.44
CA GLU A 256 -15.08 2.78 17.69
C GLU A 256 -14.68 1.36 18.12
N GLY A 257 -14.65 1.11 19.44
CA GLY A 257 -14.48 -0.24 20.01
C GLY A 257 -13.03 -0.79 20.03
N PRO A 258 -12.83 -2.03 20.52
CA PRO A 258 -11.51 -2.66 20.50
C PRO A 258 -11.08 -3.03 19.07
N CYS A 259 -9.78 -3.26 18.87
CA CYS A 259 -9.23 -3.66 17.58
C CYS A 259 -9.84 -5.01 17.13
N ARG A 260 -10.50 -5.04 15.97
CA ARG A 260 -11.30 -6.22 15.57
C ARG A 260 -10.45 -7.40 15.13
N SER A 261 -9.22 -7.14 14.69
CA SER A 261 -8.24 -8.18 14.33
C SER A 261 -7.83 -9.06 15.50
N ALA A 262 -7.83 -8.55 16.74
CA ALA A 262 -7.46 -9.32 17.94
C ALA A 262 -8.47 -10.44 18.27
N THR A 263 -9.69 -10.36 17.73
CA THR A 263 -10.77 -11.32 18.00
C THR A 263 -11.22 -12.09 16.76
N ALA A 264 -10.64 -11.80 15.58
CA ALA A 264 -11.02 -12.45 14.34
C ALA A 264 -10.39 -13.86 14.25
N PRO A 265 -11.18 -14.94 14.09
CA PRO A 265 -10.61 -16.24 13.77
C PRO A 265 -9.86 -16.14 12.43
N LEU A 266 -8.64 -16.69 12.39
CA LEU A 266 -7.85 -16.80 11.16
C LEU A 266 -8.75 -17.40 10.08
N SER A 267 -8.94 -16.66 8.98
CA SER A 267 -9.87 -17.07 7.92
C SER A 267 -9.56 -18.51 7.50
N PRO A 268 -10.52 -19.44 7.55
CA PRO A 268 -10.32 -20.76 6.96
C PRO A 268 -10.02 -20.54 5.48
N SER A 269 -8.82 -20.97 5.10
CA SER A 269 -8.37 -21.06 3.71
C SER A 269 -9.53 -21.48 2.82
N LYS A 270 -9.71 -20.82 1.67
CA LYS A 270 -10.62 -21.34 0.64
C LYS A 270 -10.16 -22.76 0.33
N ALA A 271 -10.91 -23.74 0.84
CA ALA A 271 -10.67 -25.15 0.60
C ALA A 271 -10.47 -25.36 -0.90
N HIS A 272 -9.48 -26.18 -1.24
CA HIS A 272 -9.14 -26.56 -2.60
C HIS A 272 -10.40 -26.71 -3.46
N LYS A 273 -10.51 -25.90 -4.52
CA LYS A 273 -11.45 -26.22 -5.60
C LYS A 273 -11.07 -27.61 -6.10
N GLN A 274 -11.98 -28.57 -5.94
CA GLN A 274 -11.84 -29.89 -6.54
C GLN A 274 -11.54 -29.70 -8.05
N PRO A 275 -10.56 -30.43 -8.61
CA PRO A 275 -10.30 -30.35 -10.04
C PRO A 275 -11.56 -30.78 -10.79
N ALA A 276 -11.91 -30.00 -11.81
CA ALA A 276 -13.06 -30.28 -12.66
C ALA A 276 -12.96 -31.72 -13.20
N ARG A 277 -14.02 -32.50 -13.01
CA ARG A 277 -14.16 -33.85 -13.59
C ARG A 277 -13.90 -33.76 -15.09
N ARG A 278 -12.87 -34.47 -15.57
CA ARG A 278 -12.68 -34.75 -17.00
C ARG A 278 -13.98 -35.34 -17.54
N ARG A 279 -14.54 -34.71 -18.59
CA ARG A 279 -15.58 -35.34 -19.41
C ARG A 279 -14.97 -36.58 -20.06
N SER A 280 -15.52 -37.74 -19.73
CA SER A 280 -15.31 -38.98 -20.47
C SER A 280 -15.89 -38.81 -21.87
N SER A 281 -15.03 -38.86 -22.87
CA SER A 281 -15.41 -39.11 -24.26
C SER A 281 -15.85 -40.56 -24.38
N THR A 282 -17.13 -40.80 -24.66
CA THR A 282 -17.63 -42.08 -25.16
C THR A 282 -17.46 -42.12 -26.67
N HIS A 283 -16.86 -43.21 -27.14
CA HIS A 283 -16.87 -43.68 -28.52
C HIS A 283 -18.28 -44.05 -28.98
#